data_AF-A0A8E7NXQ2-F1
#
_entry.id   AF-A0A8E7NXQ2-F1
#
_cell.length_a   1.000
_cell.length_b   1.000
_cell.length_c   1.000
_cell.angle_alpha   90.00
_cell.angle_beta   90.00
_cell.angle_gamma   90.00
#
_symmetry.space_group_name_H-M   'P 1'
#
loop_
_entity.id
_entity.type
_entity.pdbx_description
1 polymer ?
#
loop_
_entity_poly.entity_id
_entity_poly.type
_entity_poly.pdbx_seq_one_letter_code
_entity_poly.pdbx_strand_id
1 'polypeptide(L)'
;MKHHQITASMAKDIAFKLGAELNNEEAEIFADGYNAAMLKVNKNASTELPNDANLSTSSQAEPDDSGLLPCPFCGSPAEHYPDGDMEGYIIMCGNKNGDCNLQTFGFTTPEEAGKAWNTRAAIPQTGNFRENPISSTNNFRKIADTSTNSPVIPDGYALVPVEPTDEMIAAAMNCEDVLFNSDESFCVQFGNIYEAMLAAAPQK
;
A
#
# COMPACT_ATOMS: atom_id res chain seq x y z
N MET A 1 -31.03 -1.01 7.85
CA MET A 1 -30.74 -2.23 7.05
C MET A 1 -31.19 -3.45 7.83
N LYS A 2 -31.79 -4.45 7.19
CA LYS A 2 -32.17 -5.71 7.87
C LYS A 2 -30.88 -6.51 8.15
N HIS A 3 -30.63 -6.85 9.42
CA HIS A 3 -29.48 -7.65 9.81
C HIS A 3 -29.56 -9.05 9.17
N HIS A 4 -28.56 -9.46 8.41
CA HIS A 4 -28.39 -10.86 8.00
C HIS A 4 -27.54 -11.54 9.07
N GLN A 5 -28.20 -12.04 10.11
CA GLN A 5 -27.55 -12.97 11.03
C GLN A 5 -27.41 -14.32 10.35
N ILE A 6 -26.27 -14.98 10.51
CA ILE A 6 -26.08 -16.36 10.06
C ILE A 6 -26.32 -17.32 11.22
N THR A 7 -26.89 -18.49 10.92
CA THR A 7 -27.06 -19.58 11.91
C THR A 7 -25.89 -20.55 11.84
N ALA A 8 -25.72 -21.41 12.85
CA ALA A 8 -24.71 -22.47 12.84
C ALA A 8 -24.85 -23.41 11.62
N SER A 9 -26.07 -23.69 11.15
CA SER A 9 -26.28 -24.46 9.92
C SER A 9 -25.74 -23.75 8.68
N MET A 10 -25.92 -22.42 8.59
CA MET A 10 -25.36 -21.62 7.51
C MET A 10 -23.83 -21.55 7.59
N ALA A 11 -23.26 -21.50 8.80
CA ALA A 11 -21.82 -21.54 9.02
C ALA A 11 -21.21 -22.85 8.50
N LYS A 12 -21.85 -23.99 8.74
CA LYS A 12 -21.42 -25.28 8.19
C LYS A 12 -21.46 -25.34 6.68
N ASP A 13 -22.53 -24.84 6.07
CA ASP A 13 -22.63 -24.79 4.61
C ASP A 13 -21.55 -23.89 3.99
N ILE A 14 -21.21 -22.76 4.63
CA ILE A 14 -20.13 -21.87 4.21
C ILE A 14 -18.78 -22.60 4.34
N ALA A 15 -18.52 -23.24 5.47
CA ALA A 15 -17.28 -23.98 5.69
C ALA A 15 -17.11 -25.12 4.68
N PHE A 16 -18.18 -25.89 4.42
CA PHE A 16 -18.16 -26.99 3.46
C PHE A 16 -17.81 -26.50 2.05
N LYS A 17 -18.37 -25.35 1.62
CA LYS A 17 -18.00 -24.72 0.33
C LYS A 17 -16.55 -24.27 0.26
N LEU A 18 -15.94 -23.97 1.40
CA LEU A 18 -14.53 -23.60 1.53
C LEU A 18 -13.62 -24.81 1.76
N GLY A 19 -14.16 -26.04 1.72
CA GLY A 19 -13.40 -27.28 1.93
C GLY A 19 -13.05 -27.56 3.39
N ALA A 20 -13.74 -26.90 4.34
CA ALA A 20 -13.58 -27.12 5.78
C ALA A 20 -14.81 -27.82 6.36
N GLU A 21 -14.59 -28.73 7.31
CA GLU A 21 -15.66 -29.39 8.06
C GLU A 21 -15.68 -28.84 9.48
N LEU A 22 -16.78 -28.19 9.87
CA LEU A 22 -16.99 -27.68 11.22
C LEU A 22 -17.93 -28.60 12.01
N ASN A 23 -17.55 -28.92 13.24
CA ASN A 23 -18.45 -29.57 14.18
C ASN A 23 -19.53 -28.59 14.70
N ASN A 24 -20.47 -29.07 15.54
CA ASN A 24 -21.58 -28.23 16.04
C ASN A 24 -21.08 -27.02 16.84
N GLU A 25 -20.10 -27.21 17.72
CA GLU A 25 -19.55 -26.19 18.59
C GLU A 25 -18.77 -25.13 17.79
N GLU A 26 -17.96 -25.57 16.83
CA GLU A 26 -17.20 -24.68 15.94
C GLU A 26 -18.12 -23.84 15.05
N ALA A 27 -19.21 -24.43 14.57
CA ALA A 27 -20.19 -23.74 13.76
C ALA A 27 -20.96 -22.66 14.53
N GLU A 28 -21.24 -22.91 15.82
CA GLU A 28 -21.85 -21.93 16.72
C GLU A 28 -20.89 -20.77 16.99
N ILE A 29 -19.63 -21.07 17.32
CA ILE A 29 -18.59 -20.05 17.56
C ILE A 29 -18.37 -19.18 16.31
N PHE A 30 -18.34 -19.79 15.13
CA PHE A 30 -18.19 -19.06 13.87
C PHE A 30 -19.38 -18.13 13.61
N ALA A 31 -20.60 -18.63 13.78
CA ALA A 31 -21.82 -17.85 13.56
C ALA A 31 -21.90 -16.67 14.53
N ASP A 32 -21.59 -16.89 15.81
CA ASP A 32 -21.59 -15.85 16.84
C ASP A 32 -20.52 -14.79 16.59
N GLY A 33 -19.30 -15.21 16.23
CA GLY A 33 -18.21 -14.31 15.86
C GLY A 33 -18.56 -13.42 14.67
N TYR A 34 -19.14 -14.02 13.62
CA TYR A 34 -19.59 -13.29 12.43
C TYR A 34 -20.70 -12.29 12.76
N ASN A 35 -21.73 -12.72 13.50
CA ASN A 35 -22.85 -11.87 13.89
C ASN A 35 -22.38 -10.70 14.78
N ALA A 36 -21.44 -10.95 15.71
CA ALA A 36 -20.85 -9.92 16.55
C ALA A 36 -20.01 -8.91 15.75
N ALA A 37 -19.21 -9.38 14.78
CA ALA A 37 -18.45 -8.51 13.89
C ALA A 37 -19.38 -7.63 13.05
N MET A 38 -20.45 -8.21 12.49
CA MET A 38 -21.44 -7.45 11.73
C MET A 38 -22.20 -6.43 12.58
N LEU A 39 -22.41 -6.69 13.88
CA LEU A 39 -22.95 -5.68 14.80
C LEU A 39 -21.94 -4.54 15.07
N LYS A 40 -20.65 -4.84 15.17
CA LYS A 40 -19.59 -3.82 15.30
C LYS A 40 -19.48 -2.95 14.06
N VAL A 41 -19.52 -3.56 12.87
CA VAL A 41 -19.51 -2.89 11.54
C VAL A 41 -20.75 -2.04 11.30
N ASN A 42 -21.86 -2.31 11.98
CA ASN A 42 -23.03 -1.44 11.91
C ASN A 42 -22.99 -0.31 12.94
N LYS A 43 -22.35 -0.49 14.11
CA LYS A 43 -22.19 0.57 15.12
C LYS A 43 -21.26 1.68 14.66
N ASN A 44 -20.15 1.35 14.01
CA ASN A 44 -19.24 2.31 13.38
C ASN A 44 -19.78 2.86 12.04
N ALA A 45 -20.76 2.21 11.41
CA ALA A 45 -21.53 2.78 10.29
C ALA A 45 -22.74 3.64 10.74
N SER A 46 -23.12 3.63 12.02
CA SER A 46 -24.25 4.40 12.57
C SER A 46 -23.81 5.61 13.40
N THR A 47 -22.51 5.90 13.50
CA THR A 47 -22.08 7.26 13.81
C THR A 47 -22.23 8.07 12.54
N GLU A 48 -23.37 8.76 12.44
CA GLU A 48 -23.56 9.86 11.50
C GLU A 48 -22.29 10.71 11.52
N LEU A 49 -21.70 10.90 10.34
CA LEU A 49 -20.80 12.01 10.08
C LEU A 49 -21.41 13.26 10.74
N PRO A 50 -20.67 14.01 11.58
CA PRO A 50 -21.01 15.41 11.75
C PRO A 50 -20.86 16.05 10.36
N ASN A 51 -21.98 16.11 9.65
CA ASN A 51 -22.21 17.07 8.59
C ASN A 51 -22.09 18.43 9.25
N ASP A 52 -20.89 18.98 9.23
CA ASP A 52 -20.54 20.41 9.16
C ASP A 52 -19.03 20.56 9.45
N ALA A 53 -18.21 19.97 8.58
CA ALA A 53 -16.84 20.44 8.38
C ALA A 53 -16.64 20.58 6.88
N ASN A 54 -17.13 21.72 6.40
CA ASN A 54 -16.80 22.29 5.11
C ASN A 54 -15.30 22.10 4.82
N LEU A 55 -15.00 21.45 3.70
CA LEU A 55 -13.70 21.51 3.06
C LEU A 55 -13.48 22.95 2.57
N SER A 56 -13.15 23.82 3.50
CA SER A 56 -12.61 25.16 3.24
C SER A 56 -12.08 25.72 4.54
N THR A 57 -10.97 25.17 5.02
CA THR A 57 -9.93 26.04 5.54
C THR A 57 -8.59 25.41 5.19
N SER A 58 -7.95 26.00 4.18
CA SER A 58 -6.53 26.25 4.27
C SER A 58 -6.31 27.07 5.54
N SER A 59 -6.26 26.41 6.68
CA SER A 59 -5.72 26.97 7.90
C SER A 59 -4.38 26.30 8.04
N GLN A 60 -3.34 27.12 7.98
CA GLN A 60 -2.06 26.80 8.58
C GLN A 60 -2.37 26.15 9.94
N ALA A 61 -2.11 24.86 10.05
CA ALA A 61 -2.18 24.19 11.32
C ALA A 61 -1.03 24.81 12.12
N GLU A 62 -1.37 25.66 13.07
CA GLU A 62 -0.40 26.18 14.02
C GLU A 62 0.10 24.97 14.83
N PRO A 63 1.41 24.80 14.96
CA PRO A 63 1.95 23.75 15.81
C PRO A 63 1.43 23.93 17.24
N ASP A 64 1.17 22.82 17.93
CA ASP A 64 0.90 22.85 19.36
C ASP A 64 2.17 23.28 20.15
N ASP A 65 2.09 23.35 21.48
CA ASP A 65 3.22 23.73 22.37
C ASP A 65 4.49 22.86 22.17
N SER A 66 4.40 21.77 21.38
CA SER A 66 5.50 20.89 20.99
C SER A 66 6.10 21.18 19.60
N GLY A 67 5.54 22.10 18.81
CA GLY A 67 6.06 22.43 17.48
C GLY A 67 5.58 21.50 16.35
N LEU A 68 4.71 20.51 16.63
CA LEU A 68 4.34 19.45 15.68
C LEU A 68 2.92 19.62 15.12
N LEU A 69 2.77 19.28 13.83
CA LEU A 69 1.48 19.16 13.17
C LEU A 69 0.83 17.81 13.52
N PRO A 70 -0.52 17.73 13.52
CA PRO A 70 -1.21 16.45 13.69
C PRO A 70 -0.86 15.47 12.55
N CYS A 71 -1.05 14.17 12.83
CA CYS A 71 -0.80 13.10 11.88
C CYS A 71 -1.56 13.34 10.56
N PRO A 72 -0.88 13.31 9.40
CA PRO A 72 -1.52 13.57 8.10
C PRO A 72 -2.53 12.51 7.67
N PHE A 73 -2.55 11.32 8.28
CA PHE A 73 -3.45 10.24 7.91
C PHE A 73 -4.71 10.16 8.77
N CYS A 74 -4.60 10.41 10.08
CA CYS A 74 -5.72 10.24 11.01
C CYS A 74 -6.02 11.48 11.87
N GLY A 75 -5.22 12.54 11.79
CA GLY A 75 -5.40 13.76 12.56
C GLY A 75 -5.04 13.65 14.05
N SER A 76 -4.66 12.46 14.55
CA SER A 76 -4.20 12.26 15.92
C SER A 76 -2.94 13.08 16.25
N PRO A 77 -2.71 13.43 17.53
CA PRO A 77 -1.52 14.16 17.93
C PRO A 77 -0.24 13.40 17.59
N ALA A 78 0.81 14.15 17.28
CA ALA A 78 2.14 13.60 17.09
C ALA A 78 2.90 13.64 18.41
N GLU A 79 3.56 12.56 18.77
CA GLU A 79 4.29 12.45 20.02
C GLU A 79 5.77 12.16 19.72
N HIS A 80 6.66 12.87 20.42
CA HIS A 80 8.07 12.51 20.46
C HIS A 80 8.19 11.21 21.25
N TYR A 81 8.80 10.20 20.64
CA TYR A 81 9.10 8.98 21.36
C TYR A 81 10.45 9.15 22.09
N PRO A 82 10.53 8.88 23.40
CA PRO A 82 11.75 9.09 24.17
C PRO A 82 12.71 7.91 23.99
N ASP A 83 13.24 7.73 22.79
CA ASP A 83 14.46 6.96 22.61
C ASP A 83 15.60 7.93 22.85
N GLY A 84 16.24 7.78 24.00
CA GLY A 84 17.28 8.67 24.49
C GLY A 84 18.35 8.97 23.45
N ASP A 85 19.14 9.99 23.77
CA ASP A 85 20.25 10.62 23.05
C ASP A 85 21.27 9.69 22.33
N MET A 86 21.11 8.36 22.41
CA MET A 86 21.91 7.34 21.75
C MET A 86 21.32 6.76 20.43
N GLU A 87 20.02 6.90 20.15
CA GLU A 87 19.37 6.20 19.01
C GLU A 87 18.69 7.13 17.97
N GLY A 88 18.67 8.44 18.21
CA GLY A 88 18.12 9.44 17.29
C GLY A 88 16.67 9.82 17.60
N TYR A 89 16.18 10.88 16.94
CA TYR A 89 14.89 11.48 17.23
C TYR A 89 13.78 10.85 16.38
N ILE A 90 12.74 10.37 17.06
CA ILE A 90 11.58 9.70 16.46
C ILE A 90 10.30 10.45 16.81
N ILE A 91 9.45 10.66 15.82
CA ILE A 91 8.08 11.17 15.99
C ILE A 91 7.11 10.10 15.52
N MET A 92 6.11 9.81 16.36
CA MET A 92 5.09 8.81 16.07
C MET A 92 3.69 9.40 16.15
N CYS A 93 2.77 8.79 15.41
CA CYS A 93 1.35 9.04 15.54
C CYS A 93 0.84 8.50 16.90
N GLY A 94 0.30 9.37 17.74
CA GLY A 94 -0.25 9.03 19.06
C GLY A 94 -1.62 8.31 19.02
N ASN A 95 -1.99 7.69 17.90
CA ASN A 95 -3.26 6.99 17.77
C ASN A 95 -3.24 5.67 18.56
N LYS A 96 -3.96 5.65 19.69
CA LYS A 96 -4.02 4.51 20.62
C LYS A 96 -4.89 3.35 20.13
N ASN A 97 -5.65 3.53 19.04
CA ASN A 97 -6.52 2.51 18.49
C ASN A 97 -5.78 1.52 17.57
N GLY A 98 -4.51 1.78 17.23
CA GLY A 98 -3.64 0.88 16.45
C GLY A 98 -3.92 0.83 14.94
N ASP A 99 -4.86 1.61 14.45
CA ASP A 99 -5.26 1.74 13.05
C ASP A 99 -4.38 2.71 12.24
N CYS A 100 -3.43 3.40 12.89
CA CYS A 100 -2.47 4.27 12.24
C CYS A 100 -1.10 4.19 12.92
N ASN A 101 -0.12 3.61 12.22
CA ASN A 101 1.26 3.42 12.69
C ASN A 101 2.26 4.29 11.92
N LEU A 102 1.89 5.55 11.64
CA LEU A 102 2.82 6.47 11.01
C LEU A 102 3.92 6.86 12.01
N GLN A 103 5.16 6.72 11.58
CA GLN A 103 6.36 7.14 12.31
C GLN A 103 7.36 7.81 11.37
N THR A 104 8.20 8.66 11.94
CA THR A 104 9.29 9.37 11.26
C THR A 104 10.52 9.24 12.14
N PHE A 105 11.55 8.54 11.65
CA PHE A 105 12.74 8.14 12.42
C PHE A 105 14.02 8.41 11.60
N GLY A 106 15.18 8.33 12.26
CA GLY A 106 16.50 8.47 11.61
C GLY A 106 17.07 9.90 11.62
N PHE A 107 16.56 10.77 12.49
CA PHE A 107 17.02 12.15 12.60
C PHE A 107 17.97 12.34 13.78
N THR A 108 18.91 13.27 13.63
CA THR A 108 19.95 13.52 14.65
C THR A 108 19.61 14.68 15.57
N THR A 109 18.55 15.43 15.27
CA THR A 109 18.04 16.52 16.11
C THR A 109 16.50 16.51 16.15
N PRO A 110 15.86 17.03 17.22
CA PRO A 110 14.41 17.07 17.33
C PRO A 110 13.80 18.06 16.35
N GLU A 111 14.53 19.14 16.02
CA GLU A 111 14.13 20.12 15.01
C GLU A 111 14.04 19.50 13.61
N GLU A 112 15.03 18.67 13.24
CA GLU A 112 15.06 17.97 11.96
C GLU A 112 13.92 16.95 11.85
N ALA A 113 13.69 16.17 12.91
CA ALA A 113 12.56 15.25 13.00
C ALA A 113 11.22 16.00 12.86
N GLY A 114 11.05 17.10 13.60
CA GLY A 114 9.84 17.92 13.57
C GLY A 114 9.60 18.54 12.20
N LYS A 115 10.66 19.04 11.55
CA LYS A 115 10.57 19.57 10.18
C LYS A 115 10.19 18.49 9.17
N ALA A 116 10.78 17.30 9.27
CA ALA A 116 10.43 16.18 8.41
C ALA A 116 8.97 15.76 8.61
N TRP A 117 8.53 15.64 9.86
CA TRP A 117 7.14 15.32 10.22
C TRP A 117 6.17 16.38 9.73
N ASN A 118 6.53 17.66 9.82
CA ASN A 118 5.68 18.80 9.43
C ASN A 118 5.68 19.07 7.92
N THR A 119 6.58 18.45 7.16
CA THR A 119 6.60 18.59 5.71
C THR A 119 5.34 17.95 5.12
N ARG A 120 4.63 18.70 4.26
CA ARG A 120 3.44 18.20 3.55
C ARG A 120 3.72 18.26 2.05
N ALA A 121 3.25 17.25 1.31
CA ALA A 121 3.32 17.29 -0.15
C ALA A 121 2.49 18.47 -0.67
N ALA A 122 3.06 19.26 -1.58
CA ALA A 122 2.29 20.28 -2.28
C ALA A 122 1.24 19.58 -3.15
N ILE A 123 -0.03 19.78 -2.85
CA ILE A 123 -1.13 19.37 -3.74
C ILE A 123 -1.00 20.24 -5.00
N PRO A 124 -0.85 19.67 -6.21
CA PRO A 124 -0.98 20.46 -7.42
C PRO A 124 -2.37 21.07 -7.41
N GLN A 125 -2.45 22.40 -7.48
CA GLN A 125 -3.71 23.13 -7.62
C GLN A 125 -4.49 22.49 -8.77
N THR A 126 -5.56 21.77 -8.44
CA THR A 126 -6.32 20.94 -9.37
C THR A 126 -7.01 21.85 -10.38
N GLY A 127 -6.45 21.93 -11.58
CA GLY A 127 -7.18 22.41 -12.74
C GLY A 127 -8.35 21.47 -13.03
N ASN A 128 -9.56 21.96 -12.78
CA ASN A 128 -10.84 21.55 -13.38
C ASN A 128 -11.04 20.06 -13.66
N PHE A 129 -11.26 19.25 -12.62
CA PHE A 129 -12.04 18.02 -12.80
C PHE A 129 -13.53 18.41 -12.85
N ARG A 130 -14.17 18.18 -13.99
CA ARG A 130 -15.62 18.34 -14.14
C ARG A 130 -16.31 17.37 -13.17
N GLU A 131 -17.09 17.90 -12.23
CA GLU A 131 -18.01 17.11 -11.41
C GLU A 131 -18.96 16.35 -12.34
N ASN A 132 -18.92 15.02 -12.31
CA ASN A 132 -19.94 14.20 -12.96
C ASN A 132 -20.98 13.82 -11.90
N PRO A 133 -22.24 14.30 -12.00
CA PRO A 133 -23.26 14.04 -11.00
C PRO A 133 -23.86 12.64 -11.22
N ILE A 134 -23.15 11.61 -10.78
CA ILE A 134 -23.74 10.31 -10.46
C ILE A 134 -23.22 9.84 -9.11
N SER A 135 -23.70 10.55 -8.09
CA SER A 135 -23.79 10.06 -6.71
C SER A 135 -24.72 8.84 -6.66
N SER A 136 -24.23 7.80 -5.99
CA SER A 136 -25.02 6.75 -5.33
C SER A 136 -25.97 5.92 -6.19
N THR A 137 -25.52 4.74 -6.64
CA THR A 137 -26.13 3.42 -6.31
C THR A 137 -25.52 2.32 -7.18
N ASN A 138 -25.19 1.21 -6.51
CA ASN A 138 -24.84 -0.10 -7.04
C ASN A 138 -25.30 -0.36 -8.48
N ASN A 139 -24.35 -0.32 -9.42
CA ASN A 139 -24.47 -1.01 -10.70
C ASN A 139 -23.08 -1.51 -11.09
N PHE A 140 -22.76 -2.75 -10.70
CA PHE A 140 -21.68 -3.50 -11.32
C PHE A 140 -22.06 -3.75 -12.78
N ARG A 141 -21.87 -2.74 -13.65
CA ARG A 141 -21.64 -3.02 -15.06
C ARG A 141 -20.28 -3.69 -15.10
N LYS A 142 -20.28 -4.97 -15.50
CA LYS A 142 -19.08 -5.70 -15.92
C LYS A 142 -18.37 -4.79 -16.93
N ILE A 143 -17.37 -4.05 -16.46
CA ILE A 143 -16.47 -3.31 -17.33
C ILE A 143 -15.79 -4.43 -18.11
N ALA A 144 -16.12 -4.57 -19.39
CA ALA A 144 -15.30 -5.39 -20.26
C ALA A 144 -13.91 -4.78 -20.18
N ASP A 145 -12.94 -5.54 -19.66
CA ASP A 145 -11.53 -5.18 -19.58
C ASP A 145 -11.03 -4.84 -20.99
N THR A 146 -11.24 -3.58 -21.37
CA THR A 146 -10.69 -2.95 -22.57
C THR A 146 -9.96 -1.68 -22.14
N SER A 147 -9.28 -1.77 -20.99
CA SER A 147 -8.20 -0.85 -20.64
C SER A 147 -6.91 -1.47 -21.14
N THR A 148 -6.61 -1.29 -22.44
CA THR A 148 -5.26 -1.47 -22.99
C THR A 148 -4.37 -0.31 -22.56
N ASN A 149 -4.29 -0.04 -21.25
CA ASN A 149 -3.32 0.88 -20.69
C ASN A 149 -2.07 0.06 -20.36
N SER A 150 -1.30 -0.30 -21.39
CA SER A 150 0.06 -0.77 -21.16
C SER A 150 0.86 0.35 -20.50
N PRO A 151 1.67 0.06 -19.47
CA PRO A 151 2.51 1.08 -18.84
C PRO A 151 3.38 1.78 -19.89
N VAL A 152 3.47 3.12 -19.82
CA VAL A 152 4.42 3.86 -20.64
C VAL A 152 5.83 3.51 -20.18
N ILE A 153 6.63 2.94 -21.07
CA ILE A 153 8.04 2.61 -20.79
C ILE A 153 8.85 3.89 -21.02
N PRO A 154 9.60 4.39 -20.01
CA PRO A 154 10.45 5.56 -20.17
C PRO A 154 11.59 5.33 -21.17
N ASP A 155 12.11 6.40 -21.77
CA ASP A 155 13.26 6.34 -22.65
C ASP A 155 14.48 5.71 -21.93
N GLY A 156 15.13 4.75 -22.59
CA GLY A 156 16.26 4.00 -22.01
C GLY A 156 15.87 2.78 -21.17
N TYR A 157 14.58 2.46 -21.06
CA TYR A 157 14.09 1.26 -20.38
C TYR A 157 13.47 0.28 -21.39
N ALA A 158 13.53 -1.02 -21.07
CA ALA A 158 12.90 -2.09 -21.84
C ALA A 158 12.05 -2.97 -20.91
N LEU A 159 10.90 -3.44 -21.40
CA LEU A 159 10.13 -4.47 -20.68
C LEU A 159 10.77 -5.83 -20.92
N VAL A 160 11.11 -6.50 -19.83
CA VAL A 160 11.61 -7.87 -19.84
C VAL A 160 10.76 -8.74 -18.92
N PRO A 161 10.63 -10.04 -19.21
CA PRO A 161 10.03 -10.99 -18.28
C PRO A 161 10.67 -10.91 -16.89
N VAL A 162 9.87 -11.09 -15.85
CA VAL A 162 10.36 -11.14 -14.46
C VAL A 162 11.33 -12.30 -14.27
N GLU A 163 11.05 -13.43 -14.93
CA GLU A 163 11.93 -14.60 -15.00
C GLU A 163 12.50 -14.72 -16.41
N PRO A 164 13.84 -14.84 -16.60
CA PRO A 164 14.44 -15.00 -17.92
C PRO A 164 13.90 -16.23 -18.65
N THR A 165 13.63 -16.09 -19.95
CA THR A 165 13.22 -17.24 -20.78
C THR A 165 14.42 -18.13 -21.11
N ASP A 166 14.15 -19.34 -21.59
CA ASP A 166 15.19 -20.28 -22.04
C ASP A 166 16.06 -19.68 -23.13
N GLU A 167 15.49 -18.86 -24.03
CA GLU A 167 16.23 -18.16 -25.07
C GLU A 167 17.15 -17.07 -24.51
N MET A 168 16.69 -16.33 -23.49
CA MET A 168 17.52 -15.34 -22.79
C MET A 168 18.68 -16.02 -22.08
N ILE A 169 18.44 -17.15 -21.41
CA ILE A 169 19.47 -17.94 -20.73
C ILE A 169 20.46 -18.52 -21.74
N ALA A 170 19.97 -19.07 -22.86
CA ALA A 170 20.83 -19.57 -23.93
C ALA A 170 21.67 -18.45 -24.55
N ALA A 171 21.12 -17.25 -24.74
CA ALA A 171 21.88 -16.10 -25.24
C ALA A 171 22.99 -15.68 -24.27
N ALA A 172 22.71 -15.64 -22.97
CA ALA A 172 23.71 -15.41 -21.94
C ALA A 172 24.85 -16.44 -21.99
N MET A 173 24.51 -17.73 -22.11
CA MET A 173 25.51 -18.80 -22.13
C MET A 173 26.36 -18.84 -23.40
N ASN A 174 25.84 -18.33 -24.52
CA ASN A 174 26.53 -18.34 -25.82
C ASN A 174 27.20 -17.02 -26.17
N CYS A 175 27.10 -15.99 -25.32
CA CYS A 175 27.74 -14.71 -25.59
C CYS A 175 29.26 -14.77 -25.33
N GLU A 176 30.03 -13.99 -26.07
CA GLU A 176 31.47 -13.82 -25.82
C GLU A 176 31.65 -12.83 -24.66
N ASP A 177 31.50 -13.34 -23.44
CA ASP A 177 31.61 -12.58 -22.20
C ASP A 177 32.95 -12.76 -21.50
N VAL A 178 33.75 -13.77 -21.83
CA VAL A 178 35.02 -14.02 -21.16
C VAL A 178 36.19 -13.42 -21.95
N LEU A 179 36.89 -12.47 -21.34
CA LEU A 179 38.18 -12.00 -21.84
C LEU A 179 39.32 -12.65 -21.05
N PHE A 180 40.31 -13.16 -21.77
CA PHE A 180 41.54 -13.70 -21.20
C PHE A 180 42.61 -12.62 -21.20
N ASN A 181 43.11 -12.30 -20.02
CA ASN A 181 44.20 -11.36 -19.84
C ASN A 181 45.55 -12.04 -20.09
N SER A 182 46.59 -11.24 -20.29
CA SER A 182 47.95 -11.72 -20.50
C SER A 182 48.58 -12.38 -19.27
N ASP A 183 47.97 -12.23 -18.09
CA ASP A 183 48.41 -12.79 -16.81
C ASP A 183 47.69 -14.10 -16.44
N GLU A 184 47.09 -14.76 -17.43
CA GLU A 184 46.31 -16.00 -17.29
C GLU A 184 45.02 -15.85 -16.45
N SER A 185 44.66 -14.64 -16.02
CA SER A 185 43.36 -14.35 -15.43
C SER A 185 42.29 -14.19 -16.51
N PHE A 186 41.03 -14.44 -16.15
CA PHE A 186 39.89 -14.16 -17.01
C PHE A 186 38.95 -13.17 -16.32
N CYS A 187 38.33 -12.30 -17.11
CA CYS A 187 37.26 -11.44 -16.63
C CYS A 187 35.98 -11.74 -17.41
N VAL A 188 34.89 -11.82 -16.64
CA VAL A 188 33.54 -12.00 -17.18
C VAL A 188 32.93 -10.62 -17.39
N GLN A 189 32.52 -10.35 -18.62
CA GLN A 189 31.90 -9.11 -19.06
C GLN A 189 30.39 -9.23 -18.90
N PHE A 190 29.91 -9.04 -17.67
CA PHE A 190 28.47 -9.09 -17.35
C PHE A 190 27.62 -8.15 -18.22
N GLY A 191 28.20 -7.05 -18.72
CA GLY A 191 27.54 -6.16 -19.68
C GLY A 191 27.14 -6.88 -20.97
N ASN A 192 28.06 -7.64 -21.57
CA ASN A 192 27.79 -8.39 -22.80
C ASN A 192 26.72 -9.47 -22.57
N ILE A 193 26.76 -10.13 -21.40
CA ILE A 193 25.74 -11.11 -21.00
C ILE A 193 24.38 -10.44 -20.94
N TYR A 194 24.29 -9.31 -20.25
CA TYR A 194 23.03 -8.58 -20.10
C TYR A 194 22.49 -8.06 -21.43
N GLU A 195 23.36 -7.52 -22.29
CA GLU A 195 23.00 -7.10 -23.66
C GLU A 195 22.47 -8.27 -24.50
N ALA A 196 23.10 -9.44 -24.42
CA ALA A 196 22.65 -10.64 -25.11
C ALA A 196 21.27 -11.11 -24.59
N MET A 197 21.06 -11.08 -23.27
CA MET A 197 19.75 -11.39 -22.67
C MET A 197 18.67 -10.40 -23.10
N LEU A 198 18.98 -9.10 -23.16
CA LEU A 198 18.04 -8.07 -23.62
C LEU A 198 17.69 -8.24 -25.11
N ALA A 199 18.67 -8.59 -25.95
CA ALA A 199 18.44 -8.84 -27.37
C ALA A 199 17.54 -10.07 -27.61
N ALA A 200 17.65 -11.08 -26.75
CA ALA A 200 16.81 -12.28 -26.78
C ALA A 200 15.48 -12.13 -26.03
N ALA A 201 15.27 -11.01 -25.31
CA ALA A 201 14.05 -10.79 -24.55
C ALA A 201 12.84 -10.67 -25.50
N PRO A 202 11.68 -11.27 -25.15
CA PRO A 202 10.47 -11.16 -25.95
C PRO A 202 10.01 -9.69 -26.05
N GLN A 203 9.98 -9.17 -27.28
CA GLN A 203 9.46 -7.84 -27.56
C GLN A 203 7.93 -7.95 -27.73
N LYS A 204 7.16 -7.27 -26.86
CA LYS A 204 5.69 -7.19 -26.96
C LYS A 204 5.25 -5.94 -27.69
#